data_AF-A0A0N1MP74-F1
#
_entry.id   AF-A0A0N1MP74-F1
#
_cell.length_a   1.000
_cell.length_b   1.000
_cell.length_c   1.000
_cell.angle_alpha   90.00
_cell.angle_beta   90.00
_cell.angle_gamma   90.00
#
_symmetry.space_group_name_H-M   'P 1'
#
loop_
_entity.id
_entity.type
_entity.pdbx_description
1 polymer ?
#
loop_
_entity_poly.entity_id
_entity_poly.type
_entity_poly.pdbx_seq_one_letter_code
_entity_poly.pdbx_strand_id
1 'polypeptide(L)' 'MLHEYRDEISVLKQENAHFAKIFDEHNELDQKIQDISEGREYATDTQLAELKKRKLSLKDEALAMIMDYKESKK' A
#
# COMPACT_ATOMS: atom_id res chain seq x y z
N MET A 1 7.72 15.95 -1.26
CA MET A 1 7.04 15.79 0.05
C MET A 1 6.74 14.33 0.45
N LEU A 2 7.55 13.33 0.07
CA LEU A 2 7.52 11.98 0.68
C LEU A 2 8.92 11.35 0.77
N HIS A 3 9.98 12.13 0.53
CA HIS A 3 11.36 11.63 0.62
C HIS A 3 11.82 11.43 2.07
N GLU A 4 11.17 12.09 3.04
CA GLU A 4 11.56 11.98 4.45
C GLU A 4 11.17 10.64 5.08
N TYR A 5 10.17 9.95 4.54
CA TYR A 5 9.65 8.71 5.11
C TYR A 5 10.07 7.46 4.33
N ARG A 6 10.81 7.60 3.21
CA ARG A 6 11.16 6.43 2.39
C ARG A 6 12.07 5.44 3.11
N ASP A 7 12.97 5.95 3.93
CA ASP A 7 13.81 5.13 4.82
C ASP A 7 12.96 4.48 5.91
N GLU A 8 12.14 5.26 6.62
CA GLU A 8 11.25 4.74 7.66
C GLU A 8 10.30 3.68 7.13
N ILE A 9 9.74 3.87 5.93
CA ILE A 9 8.89 2.90 5.24
C ILE A 9 9.66 1.62 4.91
N SER A 10 10.90 1.73 4.42
CA SER A 10 11.72 0.54 4.12
C SER A 10 12.07 -0.23 5.40
N VAL A 11 12.42 0.50 6.46
CA VAL A 11 12.73 -0.07 7.77
C VAL A 11 11.50 -0.71 8.38
N LEU A 12 10.35 -0.02 8.41
CA LEU A 12 9.06 -0.58 8.85
C LEU A 12 8.67 -1.80 8.03
N LYS A 13 8.90 -1.80 6.71
CA LYS A 13 8.62 -2.97 5.88
C LYS A 13 9.48 -4.19 6.26
N GLN A 14 10.71 -3.97 6.74
CA GLN A 14 11.58 -5.06 7.19
C GLN A 14 11.34 -5.45 8.66
N GLU A 15 11.09 -4.49 9.54
CA GLU A 15 10.93 -4.71 10.98
C GLU A 15 9.48 -5.08 11.36
N ASN A 16 8.48 -4.66 10.56
CA ASN A 16 7.07 -4.86 10.86
C ASN A 16 6.39 -5.75 9.80
N ALA A 17 6.11 -6.99 10.20
CA ALA A 17 5.43 -7.98 9.36
C ALA A 17 4.00 -7.57 8.93
N HIS A 18 3.31 -6.73 9.73
CA HIS A 18 2.03 -6.16 9.32
C HIS A 18 2.19 -5.18 8.17
N PHE A 19 3.20 -4.28 8.24
CA PHE A 19 3.50 -3.37 7.15
C PHE A 19 3.92 -4.11 5.88
N ALA A 20 4.72 -5.17 6.02
CA ALA A 20 5.09 -6.03 4.90
C ALA A 20 3.86 -6.61 4.19
N LYS A 21 2.87 -7.14 4.94
CA LYS A 21 1.61 -7.66 4.36
C LYS A 21 0.79 -6.60 3.65
N ILE A 22 0.61 -5.43 4.26
CA ILE A 22 -0.13 -4.31 3.63
C ILE A 22 0.55 -3.87 2.34
N PHE A 23 1.88 -3.84 2.33
CA PHE A 23 2.64 -3.47 1.14
C PHE A 23 2.53 -4.53 0.05
N ASP A 24 2.56 -5.82 0.40
CA ASP A 24 2.37 -6.92 -0.54
C ASP A 24 0.96 -6.86 -1.16
N GLU A 25 -0.09 -6.73 -0.35
CA GLU A 25 -1.46 -6.55 -0.83
C GLU A 25 -1.61 -5.31 -1.72
N HIS A 26 -0.99 -4.19 -1.33
CA HIS A 26 -1.00 -2.98 -2.17
C HIS A 26 -0.32 -3.25 -3.51
N ASN A 27 0.82 -3.94 -3.51
CA ASN A 27 1.57 -4.25 -4.73
C ASN A 27 0.80 -5.21 -5.64
N GLU A 28 0.14 -6.21 -5.08
CA GLU A 28 -0.76 -7.10 -5.82
C GLU A 28 -1.92 -6.32 -6.44
N LEU A 29 -2.56 -5.42 -5.69
CA LEU A 29 -3.65 -4.59 -6.21
C LEU A 29 -3.16 -3.64 -7.31
N ASP A 30 -2.00 -3.03 -7.13
CA ASP A 30 -1.39 -2.12 -8.11
C ASP A 30 -1.06 -2.85 -9.40
N GLN A 31 -0.44 -4.04 -9.28
CA GLN A 31 -0.14 -4.91 -10.39
C GLN A 31 -1.41 -5.35 -11.11
N LYS A 32 -2.47 -5.69 -10.38
CA LYS A 32 -3.76 -6.04 -10.96
C LYS A 32 -4.39 -4.86 -11.72
N ILE A 33 -4.36 -3.66 -11.16
CA ILE A 33 -4.81 -2.44 -11.85
C ILE A 33 -3.99 -2.22 -13.12
N GLN A 34 -2.69 -2.45 -13.06
CA GLN A 34 -1.81 -2.31 -14.22
C GLN A 34 -2.11 -3.35 -15.30
N ASP A 35 -2.30 -4.62 -14.93
CA ASP A 35 -2.69 -5.69 -15.85
C ASP A 35 -4.07 -5.40 -16.51
N ILE A 36 -5.02 -4.87 -15.74
CA ILE A 36 -6.30 -4.39 -16.28
C ILE A 36 -6.09 -3.23 -17.26
N SER A 37 -5.25 -2.26 -16.90
CA SER A 37 -4.98 -1.08 -17.71
C SER A 37 -4.23 -1.41 -19.00
N GLU A 38 -3.36 -2.43 -18.98
CA GLU A 38 -2.67 -2.95 -20.15
C GLU A 38 -3.54 -3.89 -20.99
N GLY A 39 -4.78 -4.16 -20.56
CA GLY A 39 -5.72 -5.05 -21.24
C GLY A 39 -5.38 -6.54 -21.11
N ARG A 40 -4.53 -6.91 -20.15
CA ARG A 40 -4.22 -8.31 -19.80
C ARG A 40 -5.35 -8.94 -19.00
N GLU A 41 -6.01 -8.18 -18.13
CA GLU A 41 -7.21 -8.61 -17.39
C GLU A 41 -8.43 -7.76 -17.78
N TYR A 42 -9.58 -8.41 -18.00
CA TYR A 42 -10.86 -7.72 -18.08
C TYR A 42 -11.44 -7.58 -16.67
N ALA A 43 -11.34 -6.38 -16.10
CA ALA A 43 -12.05 -6.06 -14.87
C ALA A 43 -13.29 -5.20 -15.14
N THR A 44 -14.30 -5.39 -14.31
CA THR A 44 -15.49 -4.55 -14.29
C THR A 44 -15.23 -3.23 -13.55
N ASP A 45 -15.97 -2.18 -13.88
CA ASP A 45 -15.94 -0.90 -13.14
C ASP A 45 -16.07 -1.08 -11.63
N THR A 46 -16.88 -2.04 -11.19
CA THR A 46 -17.01 -2.42 -9.78
C THR A 46 -15.70 -2.93 -9.20
N GLN A 47 -15.01 -3.84 -9.88
CA GLN A 47 -13.71 -4.34 -9.43
C GLN A 47 -12.68 -3.22 -9.40
N LEU A 48 -12.60 -2.37 -10.43
CA LEU A 48 -11.67 -1.23 -10.42
C LEU A 48 -11.95 -0.26 -9.27
N ALA A 49 -13.22 0.00 -8.97
CA ALA A 49 -13.63 0.82 -7.84
C ALA A 49 -13.24 0.17 -6.49
N GLU A 50 -13.42 -1.15 -6.34
CA GLU A 50 -12.97 -1.88 -5.15
C GLU A 50 -11.45 -1.88 -5.00
N LEU A 51 -10.70 -2.09 -6.09
CA LEU A 51 -9.22 -2.05 -6.09
C LEU A 51 -8.72 -0.68 -5.65
N LYS A 52 -9.30 0.41 -6.19
CA LYS A 52 -8.98 1.79 -5.77
C LYS A 52 -9.30 2.03 -4.29
N LYS A 53 -10.45 1.52 -3.81
CA LYS A 53 -10.86 1.68 -2.41
C LYS A 53 -9.93 0.92 -1.47
N ARG A 54 -9.56 -0.32 -1.80
CA ARG A 54 -8.58 -1.11 -1.04
C ARG A 54 -7.20 -0.44 -1.04
N LYS A 55 -6.74 0.03 -2.20
CA LYS A 55 -5.47 0.77 -2.32
C LYS A 55 -5.43 1.98 -1.39
N LEU A 56 -6.55 2.71 -1.28
CA LEU A 56 -6.67 3.84 -0.35
C LEU A 56 -6.62 3.37 1.11
N SER A 57 -7.41 2.37 1.49
CA SER A 57 -7.41 1.82 2.87
C SER A 57 -6.04 1.29 3.31
N LEU A 58 -5.35 0.53 2.46
CA LEU A 58 -4.01 0.04 2.74
C LEU A 58 -3.01 1.18 2.92
N LYS A 59 -3.17 2.27 2.15
CA LYS A 59 -2.34 3.45 2.29
C LYS A 59 -2.61 4.20 3.60
N ASP A 60 -3.87 4.30 4.02
CA ASP A 60 -4.27 4.86 5.32
C ASP A 60 -3.71 4.03 6.48
N GLU A 61 -3.83 2.70 6.44
CA GLU A 61 -3.26 1.81 7.45
C GLU A 61 -1.72 1.88 7.48
N ALA A 62 -1.08 1.93 6.31
CA ALA A 62 0.36 2.13 6.22
C ALA A 62 0.77 3.48 6.84
N LEU A 63 0.02 4.55 6.58
CA LEU A 63 0.25 5.87 7.17
C LEU A 63 0.09 5.85 8.69
N ALA A 64 -0.96 5.21 9.20
CA ALA A 64 -1.19 5.06 10.63
C ALA A 64 -0.01 4.34 11.31
N MET A 65 0.50 3.26 10.71
CA MET A 65 1.66 2.54 11.23
C MET A 65 2.96 3.35 11.18
N ILE A 66 3.18 4.11 10.11
CA ILE A 66 4.34 5.01 10.03
C ILE A 66 4.27 6.07 11.14
N MET A 67 3.08 6.61 11.38
CA MET A 67 2.85 7.63 12.40
C MET A 67 3.06 7.08 13.81
N ASP A 68 2.53 5.88 14.09
CA ASP A 68 2.73 5.16 15.36
C ASP A 68 4.20 4.81 15.63
N TYR A 69 4.91 4.31 14.61
CA TYR A 69 6.35 4.03 14.71
C TYR A 69 7.16 5.30 14.97
N LYS A 70 6.80 6.41 14.32
CA LYS A 70 7.40 7.72 14.59
C LYS A 70 7.18 8.20 16.02
N GLU A 71 5.98 7.98 16.56
CA GLU A 71 5.67 8.33 17.95
C GLU A 71 6.44 7.44 18.93
N SER A 72 6.56 6.13 18.67
CA SER A 72 7.34 5.20 19.50
C SER A 72 8.85 5.46 19.48
N LYS A 73 9.39 6.07 18.42
CA LYS A 73 10.82 6.44 18.33
C LYS A 73 11.15 7.82 18.89
N LYS A 74 10.16 8.58 19.37
CA LYS A 74 10.32 9.92 19.93
C LYS A 74 10.46 9.89 21.45
#